data_AF-A0A7L4NNK8-F1
#
_entry.id   AF-A0A7L4NNK8-F1
#
_cell.length_a   1.000
_cell.length_b   1.000
_cell.length_c   1.000
_cell.angle_alpha   90.00
_cell.angle_beta   90.00
_cell.angle_gamma   90.00
#
_symmetry.space_group_name_H-M   'P 1'
#
loop_
_entity.id
_entity.type
_entity.pdbx_description
1 polymer ?
#
loop_
_entity_poly.entity_id
_entity_poly.type
_entity_poly.pdbx_seq_one_letter_code
_entity_poly.pdbx_strand_id
1 'polypeptide(L)'
;QVSELGLEGEILPVPGDHPASRNRFLYSGGALHKLPTGLGGLLRAVPPFSRALVWSGLRDLLAPAGTEPDESVHAFARRRFGLEVADIAVDSLCRGVFAGDCRALSLRSCFPALFQAERRRRSVLLGLALGHGQERGAESGLSRRARAERWSQWSLRGGMETLAEALGTFLRPR
;
A
#
# COMPACT_ATOMS: atom_id res chain seq x y z
N GLN A 1 -7.73 -20.31 -5.35
CA GLN A 1 -7.61 -20.51 -3.89
C GLN A 1 -8.94 -20.28 -3.15
N VAL A 2 -9.43 -19.06 -2.90
CA VAL A 2 -10.72 -18.88 -2.17
C VAL A 2 -11.89 -19.56 -2.88
N SER A 3 -11.95 -19.44 -4.21
CA SER A 3 -12.88 -20.16 -5.08
C SER A 3 -12.77 -21.68 -4.98
N GLU A 4 -11.54 -22.21 -4.90
CA GLU A 4 -11.29 -23.65 -4.84
C GLU A 4 -11.72 -24.26 -3.50
N LEU A 5 -11.71 -23.47 -2.42
CA LEU A 5 -12.18 -23.87 -1.11
C LEU A 5 -13.70 -23.72 -0.93
N GLY A 6 -14.43 -23.27 -1.95
CA GLY A 6 -15.88 -23.09 -1.89
C GLY A 6 -16.34 -21.92 -1.00
N LEU A 7 -15.43 -21.01 -0.62
CA LEU A 7 -15.71 -19.92 0.32
C LEU A 7 -16.28 -18.65 -0.34
N GLU A 8 -16.67 -18.71 -1.62
CA GLU A 8 -17.11 -17.51 -2.35
C GLU A 8 -18.36 -16.86 -1.74
N GLY A 9 -19.29 -17.68 -1.23
CA GLY A 9 -20.52 -17.22 -0.59
C GLY A 9 -20.31 -16.56 0.78
N GLU A 10 -19.14 -16.79 1.40
CA GLU A 10 -18.79 -16.24 2.70
C GLU A 10 -18.07 -14.90 2.62
N ILE A 11 -17.75 -14.43 1.42
CA ILE A 11 -16.99 -13.19 1.23
C ILE A 11 -17.85 -11.97 1.61
N LEU A 12 -17.27 -11.15 2.48
CA LEU A 12 -17.73 -9.81 2.81
C LEU A 12 -16.78 -8.78 2.17
N PRO A 13 -17.15 -8.23 0.99
CA PRO A 13 -16.32 -7.24 0.33
C PRO A 13 -16.53 -5.84 0.89
N VAL A 14 -15.52 -4.99 0.72
CA VAL A 14 -15.64 -3.54 0.91
C VAL A 14 -15.53 -2.84 -0.45
N PRO A 15 -16.67 -2.46 -1.07
CA PRO A 15 -16.69 -1.79 -2.37
C PRO A 15 -15.88 -0.48 -2.39
N GLY A 16 -15.37 -0.10 -3.55
CA GLY A 16 -14.47 1.05 -3.68
C GLY A 16 -15.10 2.42 -3.38
N ASP A 17 -16.42 2.53 -3.47
CA ASP A 17 -17.20 3.72 -3.16
C ASP A 17 -17.54 3.86 -1.67
N HIS A 18 -17.40 2.79 -0.88
CA HIS A 18 -17.66 2.79 0.55
C HIS A 18 -16.70 3.73 1.31
N PRO A 19 -17.15 4.49 2.34
CA PRO A 19 -16.29 5.39 3.11
C PRO A 19 -15.05 4.71 3.71
N ALA A 20 -15.17 3.45 4.14
CA ALA A 20 -14.06 2.67 4.67
C ALA A 20 -12.93 2.42 3.63
N SER A 21 -13.27 2.36 2.34
CA SER A 21 -12.28 2.23 1.26
C SER A 21 -11.54 3.53 0.98
N ARG A 22 -12.21 4.65 1.20
CA ARG A 22 -11.76 5.98 0.74
C ARG A 22 -11.01 6.76 1.82
N ASN A 23 -11.24 6.47 3.09
CA ASN A 23 -10.76 7.34 4.17
C ASN A 23 -9.69 6.63 5.00
N ARG A 24 -8.47 7.19 4.96
CA ARG A 24 -7.39 6.84 5.90
C ARG A 24 -7.03 8.08 6.68
N PHE A 25 -6.73 7.91 7.97
CA PHE A 25 -6.46 9.02 8.88
C PHE A 25 -5.09 8.83 9.56
N LEU A 26 -4.45 9.94 9.89
CA LEU A 26 -3.26 10.00 10.73
C LEU A 26 -3.58 10.84 11.97
N TYR A 27 -3.24 10.31 13.14
CA TYR A 27 -3.32 11.08 14.38
C TYR A 27 -2.01 11.83 14.59
N SER A 28 -2.07 13.16 14.58
CA SER A 28 -0.90 14.01 14.78
C SER A 28 -1.30 15.36 15.37
N GLY A 29 -0.50 15.88 16.30
CA GLY A 29 -0.77 17.17 16.94
C GLY A 29 -2.12 17.23 17.69
N GLY A 30 -2.56 16.11 18.28
CA GLY A 30 -3.81 16.04 19.05
C GLY A 30 -5.09 15.92 18.21
N ALA A 31 -4.99 15.77 16.88
CA ALA A 31 -6.16 15.66 16.00
C ALA A 31 -6.00 14.56 14.94
N LEU A 32 -7.15 14.07 14.43
CA LEU A 32 -7.21 13.15 13.30
C LEU A 32 -7.22 13.94 11.99
N HIS A 33 -6.23 13.64 11.14
CA HIS A 33 -6.07 14.26 9.84
C HIS A 33 -6.32 13.23 8.75
N LYS A 34 -7.22 13.55 7.81
CA LYS A 34 -7.48 12.68 6.67
C LYS A 34 -6.33 12.74 5.68
N LEU A 35 -5.80 11.59 5.28
CA LEU A 35 -4.81 11.52 4.21
C LEU A 35 -5.39 12.02 2.88
N PRO A 36 -4.63 12.78 2.08
CA PRO A 36 -5.09 13.26 0.78
C PRO A 36 -5.51 12.12 -0.14
N THR A 37 -6.73 12.20 -0.66
CA THR A 37 -7.28 11.24 -1.60
C THR A 37 -7.41 11.86 -2.99
N GLY A 38 -6.88 11.18 -4.01
CA GLY A 38 -6.93 11.64 -5.40
C GLY A 38 -5.97 12.79 -5.68
N LEU A 39 -5.85 13.15 -6.97
CA LEU A 39 -4.87 14.14 -7.45
C LEU A 39 -5.10 15.54 -6.86
N GLY A 40 -6.37 15.95 -6.71
CA GLY A 40 -6.70 17.29 -6.17
C GLY A 40 -6.23 17.49 -4.72
N GLY A 41 -6.22 16.44 -3.90
CA GLY A 41 -5.73 16.51 -2.53
C GLY A 41 -4.21 16.68 -2.43
N LEU A 42 -3.46 16.28 -3.46
CA LEU A 42 -2.00 16.41 -3.49
C LEU A 42 -1.52 17.82 -3.85
N LEU A 43 -2.38 18.62 -4.49
CA LEU A 43 -2.07 19.98 -4.95
C LEU A 43 -2.20 21.04 -3.84
N ARG A 44 -2.80 20.69 -2.70
CA ARG A 44 -2.98 21.59 -1.57
C ARG A 44 -2.19 21.07 -0.37
N ALA A 45 -1.72 21.98 0.48
CA ALA A 45 -1.23 21.60 1.79
C ALA A 45 -2.42 21.11 2.62
N VAL A 46 -2.34 19.89 3.12
CA VAL A 46 -3.36 19.28 3.98
C VAL A 46 -2.65 18.87 5.26
N PRO A 47 -3.13 19.30 6.43
CA PRO A 47 -2.61 18.82 7.70
C PRO A 47 -2.52 17.28 7.70
N PRO A 48 -1.46 16.68 8.27
CA PRO A 48 -0.38 17.30 9.04
C PRO A 48 0.80 17.78 8.19
N PHE A 49 0.69 17.82 6.86
CA PHE A 49 1.79 18.26 5.98
C PHE A 49 1.79 19.78 5.82
N SER A 50 2.97 20.39 5.91
CA SER A 50 3.12 21.85 5.78
C SER A 50 3.07 22.31 4.33
N ARG A 51 3.33 21.40 3.38
CA ARG A 51 3.37 21.69 1.94
C ARG A 51 2.50 20.72 1.17
N ALA A 52 2.11 21.13 -0.03
CA ALA A 52 1.43 20.26 -0.98
C ALA A 52 2.32 19.06 -1.36
N LEU A 53 1.77 17.84 -1.31
CA LEU A 53 2.50 16.61 -1.60
C LEU A 53 2.97 16.52 -3.06
N VAL A 54 2.44 17.34 -3.96
CA VAL A 54 2.97 17.51 -5.32
C VAL A 54 4.46 17.86 -5.32
N TRP A 55 4.94 18.62 -4.33
CA TRP A 55 6.36 18.96 -4.21
C TRP A 55 7.22 17.75 -3.85
N SER A 56 6.72 16.85 -3.01
CA SER A 56 7.36 15.56 -2.74
C SER A 56 7.40 14.68 -3.99
N GLY A 57 6.37 14.75 -4.83
CA GLY A 57 6.36 14.05 -6.11
C GLY A 57 7.36 14.60 -7.12
N LEU A 58 7.46 15.94 -7.24
CA LEU A 58 8.49 16.58 -8.06
C LEU A 58 9.89 16.23 -7.55
N ARG A 59 10.08 16.19 -6.23
CA ARG A 59 11.35 15.77 -5.63
C ARG A 59 11.72 14.34 -6.01
N ASP A 60 10.78 13.40 -6.07
CA ASP A 60 11.07 12.03 -6.51
C ASP A 60 11.62 11.97 -7.95
N LEU A 61 11.10 12.82 -8.85
CA LEU A 61 11.56 12.90 -10.24
C LEU A 61 13.01 13.42 -10.36
N LEU A 62 13.42 14.29 -9.44
CA LEU A 62 14.74 14.94 -9.44
C LEU A 62 15.76 14.25 -8.51
N ALA A 63 15.29 13.41 -7.58
CA ALA A 63 16.15 12.80 -6.58
C ALA A 63 17.13 11.80 -7.23
N PRO A 64 18.41 11.82 -6.82
CA PRO A 64 19.39 10.85 -7.31
C PRO A 64 18.98 9.44 -6.88
N ALA A 65 19.25 8.44 -7.71
CA ALA A 65 19.09 7.05 -7.32
C ALA A 65 20.07 6.67 -6.20
N GLY A 66 19.66 5.80 -5.28
CA GLY A 66 20.58 5.22 -4.32
C GLY A 66 21.73 4.46 -5.02
N THR A 67 22.88 4.37 -4.37
CA THR A 67 24.02 3.55 -4.82
C THR A 67 24.07 2.23 -4.08
N GLU A 68 23.68 2.24 -2.81
CA GLU A 68 23.76 1.09 -1.92
C GLU A 68 22.87 -0.08 -2.36
N PRO A 69 23.26 -1.32 -2.01
CA PRO A 69 22.48 -2.52 -2.30
C PRO A 69 21.17 -2.61 -1.49
N ASP A 70 21.10 -1.89 -0.37
CA ASP A 70 19.92 -1.69 0.45
C ASP A 70 20.05 -0.41 1.29
N GLU A 71 18.94 0.14 1.75
CA GLU A 71 18.88 1.27 2.68
C GLU A 71 17.61 1.21 3.52
N SER A 72 17.53 1.99 4.60
CA SER A 72 16.32 2.01 5.42
C SER A 72 15.15 2.69 4.71
N VAL A 73 13.92 2.28 5.03
CA VAL A 73 12.71 2.89 4.47
C VAL A 73 12.68 4.40 4.74
N HIS A 74 13.10 4.82 5.94
CA HIS A 74 13.19 6.24 6.30
C HIS A 74 14.20 7.01 5.44
N ALA A 75 15.43 6.48 5.27
CA ALA A 75 16.48 7.15 4.51
C ALA A 75 16.06 7.35 3.05
N PHE A 76 15.48 6.32 2.44
CA PHE A 76 14.91 6.38 1.11
C PHE A 76 13.81 7.43 0.99
N ALA A 77 12.82 7.39 1.89
CA ALA A 77 11.70 8.29 1.88
C ALA A 77 12.13 9.75 2.06
N ARG A 78 13.05 10.02 2.99
CA ARG A 78 13.60 11.35 3.24
C ARG A 78 14.34 11.89 2.02
N ARG A 79 15.15 11.05 1.37
CA ARG A 79 15.90 11.42 0.16
C ARG A 79 14.95 11.80 -0.97
N ARG A 80 13.96 10.96 -1.25
CA ARG A 80 13.07 11.09 -2.41
C ARG A 80 11.87 12.00 -2.21
N PHE A 81 11.16 11.87 -1.10
CA PHE A 81 9.89 12.56 -0.85
C PHE A 81 10.00 13.68 0.18
N GLY A 82 11.13 13.76 0.90
CA GLY A 82 11.39 14.79 1.91
C GLY A 82 11.07 14.33 3.33
N LEU A 83 11.49 15.15 4.29
CA LEU A 83 11.48 14.80 5.71
C LEU A 83 10.06 14.58 6.26
N GLU A 84 9.11 15.48 5.95
CA GLU A 84 7.73 15.37 6.46
C GLU A 84 7.04 14.08 5.99
N VAL A 85 7.25 13.69 4.73
CA VAL A 85 6.69 12.43 4.21
C VAL A 85 7.34 11.23 4.91
N ALA A 86 8.64 11.29 5.17
CA ALA A 86 9.36 10.22 5.88
C ALA A 86 8.89 10.08 7.33
N ASP A 87 8.85 11.17 8.08
CA ASP A 87 8.55 11.16 9.52
C ASP A 87 7.05 10.98 9.83
N ILE A 88 6.16 11.36 8.92
CA ILE A 88 4.71 11.29 9.17
C ILE A 88 4.08 10.12 8.42
N ALA A 89 4.16 10.13 7.08
CA ALA A 89 3.43 9.17 6.27
C ALA A 89 4.08 7.79 6.30
N VAL A 90 5.39 7.74 6.06
CA VAL A 90 6.14 6.50 5.95
C VAL A 90 6.34 5.84 7.30
N ASP A 91 6.65 6.61 8.34
CA ASP A 91 6.72 6.10 9.71
C ASP A 91 5.39 5.46 10.15
N SER A 92 4.26 6.15 9.91
CA SER A 92 2.93 5.60 10.20
C SER A 92 2.60 4.35 9.37
N LEU A 93 3.00 4.32 8.10
CA LEU A 93 2.83 3.15 7.23
C LEU A 93 3.62 1.94 7.74
N CYS A 94 4.88 2.15 8.11
CA CYS A 94 5.75 1.10 8.65
C CYS A 94 5.20 0.51 9.96
N ARG A 95 4.68 1.36 10.86
CA ARG A 95 3.99 0.89 12.07
C ARG A 95 2.69 0.17 11.76
N GLY A 96 1.93 0.62 10.77
CA GLY A 96 0.65 0.00 10.39
C GLY A 96 0.79 -1.36 9.70
N VAL A 97 1.85 -1.56 8.90
CA VAL A 97 2.05 -2.80 8.12
C VAL A 97 2.96 -3.80 8.84
N PHE A 98 4.05 -3.31 9.44
CA PHE A 98 5.10 -4.15 10.00
C PHE A 98 5.23 -4.03 11.53
N ALA A 99 4.48 -3.13 12.17
CA ALA A 99 4.66 -2.77 13.58
C ALA A 99 6.13 -2.41 13.92
N GLY A 100 6.88 -1.87 12.94
CA GLY A 100 8.32 -1.67 13.03
C GLY A 100 8.75 -0.22 12.80
N ASP A 101 9.96 0.10 13.23
CA ASP A 101 10.60 1.41 13.03
C ASP A 101 11.10 1.54 11.57
N CYS A 102 10.60 2.55 10.85
CA CYS A 102 10.99 2.85 9.48
C CYS A 102 12.51 3.12 9.31
N ARG A 103 13.22 3.48 10.39
CA ARG A 103 14.67 3.71 10.40
C ARG A 103 15.49 2.42 10.40
N ALA A 104 14.90 1.32 10.88
CA ALA A 104 15.53 0.00 10.94
C ALA A 104 15.06 -0.95 9.83
N LEU A 105 13.87 -0.73 9.28
CA LEU A 105 13.31 -1.56 8.21
C LEU A 105 14.08 -1.39 6.90
N SER A 106 14.39 -2.51 6.26
CA SER A 106 15.00 -2.59 4.91
C SER A 106 13.98 -2.18 3.85
N LEU A 107 14.32 -1.22 2.99
CA LEU A 107 13.49 -0.85 1.84
C LEU A 107 13.37 -2.00 0.85
N ARG A 108 14.49 -2.65 0.52
CA ARG A 108 14.53 -3.73 -0.46
C ARG A 108 13.62 -4.89 -0.06
N SER A 109 13.55 -5.20 1.23
CA SER A 109 12.74 -6.30 1.76
C SER A 109 11.27 -5.89 1.96
N CYS A 110 11.02 -4.72 2.55
CA CYS A 110 9.66 -4.32 2.95
C CYS A 110 8.85 -3.73 1.78
N PHE A 111 9.52 -3.03 0.86
CA PHE A 111 8.88 -2.34 -0.27
C PHE A 111 9.60 -2.62 -1.60
N PRO A 112 9.69 -3.90 -2.04
CA PRO A 112 10.46 -4.29 -3.21
C PRO A 112 10.00 -3.60 -4.50
N ALA A 113 8.70 -3.31 -4.62
CA ALA A 113 8.16 -2.59 -5.78
C ALA A 113 8.73 -1.16 -5.90
N LEU A 114 8.87 -0.44 -4.78
CA LEU A 114 9.41 0.92 -4.77
C LEU A 114 10.91 0.92 -5.06
N PHE A 115 11.65 -0.04 -4.47
CA PHE A 115 13.07 -0.24 -4.73
C PHE A 115 13.34 -0.54 -6.22
N GLN A 116 12.58 -1.45 -6.82
CA GLN A 116 12.71 -1.78 -8.24
C GLN A 116 12.28 -0.62 -9.14
N ALA A 117 11.24 0.13 -8.77
CA ALA A 117 10.78 1.30 -9.51
C ALA A 117 11.88 2.36 -9.61
N GLU A 118 12.51 2.70 -8.48
CA GLU A 118 13.69 3.58 -8.46
C GLU A 118 14.80 3.02 -9.35
N ARG A 119 15.19 1.76 -9.19
CA ARG A 119 16.35 1.20 -9.91
C ARG A 119 16.16 1.19 -11.42
N ARG A 120 14.95 0.91 -11.90
CA ARG A 120 14.65 0.84 -13.32
C ARG A 120 14.48 2.22 -13.98
N ARG A 121 13.89 3.18 -13.28
CA ARG A 121 13.47 4.46 -13.88
C ARG A 121 14.03 5.70 -13.20
N ARG A 122 14.93 5.54 -12.21
CA ARG A 122 15.49 6.60 -11.34
C ARG A 122 14.45 7.42 -10.55
N SER A 123 13.17 7.15 -10.73
CA SER A 123 12.02 7.73 -10.03
C SER A 123 11.02 6.64 -9.70
N VAL A 124 10.47 6.71 -8.49
CA VAL A 124 9.44 5.78 -8.02
C VAL A 124 8.14 6.02 -8.76
N LEU A 125 7.71 7.27 -8.91
CA LEU A 125 6.46 7.61 -9.58
C LEU A 125 6.47 7.18 -11.05
N LEU A 126 7.58 7.43 -11.76
CA LEU A 126 7.74 6.96 -13.15
C LEU A 126 7.81 5.43 -13.21
N GLY A 127 8.52 4.80 -12.28
CA GLY A 127 8.62 3.34 -12.21
C GLY A 127 7.28 2.64 -11.96
N LEU A 128 6.41 3.24 -11.15
CA LEU A 128 5.06 2.71 -10.90
C LEU A 128 4.09 3.01 -12.04
N ALA A 129 4.16 4.21 -12.65
CA ALA A 129 3.28 4.59 -13.76
C ALA A 129 3.59 3.86 -15.08
N LEU A 130 4.88 3.63 -15.35
CA LEU A 130 5.38 2.94 -16.56
C LEU A 130 5.71 1.47 -16.30
N GLY A 131 5.40 0.97 -15.11
CA GLY A 131 5.58 -0.43 -14.75
C GLY A 131 4.70 -1.31 -15.64
N HIS A 132 5.29 -2.36 -16.21
CA HIS A 132 4.52 -3.36 -16.95
C HIS A 132 3.56 -4.05 -15.99
N GLY A 133 2.31 -4.24 -16.45
CA GLY A 133 1.23 -4.82 -15.66
C GLY A 133 1.70 -6.05 -14.91
N GLN A 134 1.49 -6.04 -13.59
CA GLN A 134 1.73 -7.16 -12.70
C GLN A 134 1.16 -8.43 -13.35
N GLU A 135 1.95 -9.52 -13.36
CA GLU A 135 1.49 -10.81 -13.88
C GLU A 135 0.12 -11.11 -13.29
N ARG A 136 -0.88 -11.18 -14.18
CA ARG A 136 -2.26 -11.40 -13.77
C ARG A 136 -2.33 -12.82 -13.26
N GLY A 137 -2.50 -12.97 -11.95
CA GLY A 137 -2.78 -14.26 -11.33
C GLY A 137 -4.02 -14.91 -11.95
N ALA A 138 -4.21 -16.20 -11.68
CA ALA A 138 -5.30 -17.00 -12.21
C ALA A 138 -6.65 -16.26 -12.13
N GLU A 139 -7.34 -16.15 -13.27
CA GLU A 139 -8.65 -15.50 -13.32
C GLU A 139 -9.74 -16.40 -12.74
N SER A 140 -10.56 -15.85 -11.85
CA SER A 140 -11.72 -16.52 -11.25
C SER A 140 -12.93 -15.59 -11.30
N GLY A 141 -14.13 -16.14 -11.08
CA GLY A 141 -15.36 -15.33 -10.98
C GLY A 141 -15.22 -14.23 -9.94
N LEU A 142 -14.62 -14.55 -8.79
CA LEU A 142 -14.33 -13.60 -7.71
C LEU A 142 -13.34 -12.52 -8.12
N SER A 143 -12.24 -12.84 -8.81
CA SER A 143 -11.27 -11.81 -9.20
C SER A 143 -11.84 -10.85 -10.24
N ARG A 144 -12.76 -11.31 -11.11
CA ARG A 144 -13.54 -10.43 -12.00
C ARG A 144 -14.47 -9.52 -11.22
N ARG A 145 -15.26 -10.08 -10.28
CA ARG A 145 -16.18 -9.31 -9.44
C ARG A 145 -15.46 -8.25 -8.61
N ALA A 146 -14.36 -8.61 -7.96
CA ALA A 146 -13.56 -7.70 -7.14
C ALA A 146 -13.03 -6.49 -7.93
N ARG A 147 -12.67 -6.70 -9.22
CA ARG A 147 -12.24 -5.62 -10.12
C ARG A 147 -13.41 -4.72 -10.53
N ALA A 148 -14.54 -5.32 -10.90
CA ALA A 148 -15.74 -4.58 -11.31
C ALA A 148 -16.26 -3.67 -10.19
N GLU A 149 -16.30 -4.19 -8.97
CA GLU A 149 -16.75 -3.47 -7.76
C GLU A 149 -15.63 -2.68 -7.06
N ARG A 150 -14.41 -2.72 -7.61
CA ARG A 150 -13.22 -2.00 -7.10
C ARG A 150 -12.97 -2.24 -5.60
N TRP A 151 -13.03 -3.50 -5.18
CA TRP A 151 -12.85 -3.85 -3.77
C TRP A 151 -11.53 -3.30 -3.23
N SER A 152 -11.60 -2.62 -2.09
CA SER A 152 -10.39 -2.17 -1.38
C SER A 152 -9.83 -3.27 -0.49
N GLN A 153 -10.72 -4.03 0.13
CA GLN A 153 -10.46 -5.11 1.09
C GLN A 153 -11.65 -6.08 1.06
N TRP A 154 -11.45 -7.28 1.59
CA TRP A 154 -12.51 -8.25 1.82
C TRP A 154 -12.17 -9.07 3.07
N SER A 155 -13.18 -9.67 3.67
CA SER A 155 -13.05 -10.66 4.74
C SER A 155 -14.05 -11.79 4.52
N LEU A 156 -14.15 -12.71 5.48
CA LEU A 156 -15.12 -13.79 5.49
C LEU A 156 -16.11 -13.58 6.63
N ARG A 157 -17.37 -14.01 6.45
CA ARG A 157 -18.44 -13.86 7.44
C ARG A 157 -18.09 -14.47 8.79
N GLY A 158 -17.42 -15.63 8.80
CA GLY A 158 -16.91 -16.30 10.00
C GLY A 158 -15.58 -15.75 10.54
N GLY A 159 -15.05 -14.68 9.95
CA GLY A 159 -13.71 -14.17 10.24
C GLY A 159 -12.63 -14.80 9.35
N MET A 160 -11.42 -14.22 9.34
CA MET A 160 -10.32 -14.69 8.48
C MET A 160 -9.80 -16.08 8.87
N GLU A 161 -10.09 -16.55 10.08
CA GLU A 161 -9.76 -17.91 10.54
C GLU A 161 -10.44 -18.99 9.69
N THR A 162 -11.65 -18.73 9.18
CA THR A 162 -12.38 -19.65 8.29
C THR A 162 -11.55 -20.09 7.08
N LEU A 163 -10.68 -19.21 6.57
CA LEU A 163 -9.77 -19.57 5.48
C LEU A 163 -8.77 -20.65 5.90
N ALA A 164 -8.17 -20.50 7.08
CA ALA A 164 -7.20 -21.45 7.63
C ALA A 164 -7.87 -22.79 7.98
N GLU A 165 -9.08 -22.76 8.54
CA GLU A 165 -9.87 -23.97 8.83
C GLU A 165 -10.26 -24.74 7.57
N ALA A 166 -10.70 -24.03 6.52
CA ALA A 166 -11.03 -24.65 5.24
C ALA A 166 -9.80 -25.30 4.58
N LEU A 167 -8.65 -24.63 4.62
CA LEU A 167 -7.38 -25.21 4.18
C LEU A 167 -7.01 -26.45 5.00
N GLY A 168 -7.13 -26.37 6.33
CA GLY A 168 -6.87 -27.50 7.23
C GLY A 168 -7.76 -28.70 6.92
N THR A 169 -9.03 -28.47 6.60
CA THR A 169 -9.98 -29.53 6.21
C THR A 169 -9.63 -30.10 4.84
N PHE A 170 -9.26 -29.26 3.87
CA PHE A 170 -8.89 -29.67 2.52
C PHE A 170 -7.62 -30.56 2.51
N LEU A 171 -6.68 -30.31 3.41
CA LEU A 171 -5.42 -31.05 3.50
C LEU A 171 -5.51 -32.34 4.32
N ARG A 172 -6.58 -32.57 5.09
CA ARG A 172 -6.72 -33.82 5.86
C ARG A 172 -6.87 -34.98 4.87
N PRO A 173 -6.04 -36.04 4.99
CA PRO A 173 -6.22 -37.25 4.19
C PRO A 173 -7.61 -37.81 4.49
N ARG A 174 -8.34 -38.14 3.42
CA ARG A 174 -9.58 -38.92 3.50
C ARG A 174 -9.31 -40.31 4.05
#